data_AF-A0A1W9WEK3-F1
#
_entry.id   AF-A0A1W9WEK3-F1
#
_cell.length_a   1.000
_cell.length_b   1.000
_cell.length_c   1.000
_cell.angle_alpha   90.00
_cell.angle_beta   90.00
_cell.angle_gamma   90.00
#
_symmetry.space_group_name_H-M   'P 1'
#
loop_
_entity.id
_entity.type
_entity.pdbx_description
1 polymer ?
#
loop_
_entity_poly.entity_id
_entity_poly.type
_entity_poly.pdbx_seq_one_letter_code
_entity_poly.pdbx_strand_id
1 'polypeptide(L)'
;MTNVQTKETPKFGLKQILEMTIVGSVILLLTIFLPTWIQGETSEIPDGYPTVAPEPPRNLKAESGSGNIELTWDPSRSWGLRGYYIYRGMEGNGIGEFLAYPYNDSVEPTLLRGDRFVDRNVNSDAKYQYFMVSENISKLLSDPSHFAIYLDDETPPELPCIPYDPGV
;
A
#
# COMPACT_ATOMS: atom_id res chain seq x y z
N MET A 1 56.41 20.15 32.28
CA MET A 1 56.45 20.55 30.86
C MET A 1 55.41 19.71 30.13
N THR A 2 54.48 20.38 29.49
CA THR A 2 53.27 19.86 28.83
C THR A 2 53.62 18.92 27.67
N ASN A 3 52.84 17.85 27.49
CA ASN A 3 52.69 17.27 26.16
C ASN A 3 51.24 16.78 25.97
N VAL A 4 50.48 17.56 25.22
CA VAL A 4 49.17 17.19 24.68
C VAL A 4 49.43 16.40 23.41
N GLN A 5 48.92 15.17 23.35
CA GLN A 5 48.82 14.42 22.10
C GLN A 5 47.41 13.85 22.01
N THR A 6 46.55 14.57 21.28
CA THR A 6 45.30 14.08 20.70
C THR A 6 45.60 12.95 19.73
N LYS A 7 44.97 11.79 19.89
CA LYS A 7 44.99 10.73 18.87
C LYS A 7 43.58 10.21 18.62
N GLU A 8 43.28 10.11 17.33
CA GLU A 8 41.95 10.10 16.73
C GLU A 8 41.14 8.82 16.98
N THR A 9 39.82 8.97 16.95
CA THR A 9 38.84 7.87 16.91
C THR A 9 38.88 7.13 15.57
N PRO A 10 39.08 5.79 15.53
CA PRO A 10 38.94 5.04 14.30
C PRO A 10 37.46 4.77 13.99
N LYS A 11 36.97 5.32 12.87
CA LYS A 11 35.72 4.94 12.22
C LYS A 11 35.87 3.51 11.67
N PHE A 12 35.19 2.53 12.26
CA PHE A 12 35.13 1.19 11.69
C PHE A 12 33.83 0.97 10.92
N GLY A 13 33.97 0.96 9.59
CA GLY A 13 32.93 0.61 8.63
C GLY A 13 32.67 -0.89 8.57
N LEU A 14 31.45 -1.20 8.15
CA LEU A 14 30.89 -2.54 7.94
C LEU A 14 31.82 -3.45 7.12
N LYS A 15 32.42 -4.46 7.77
CA LYS A 15 32.76 -5.78 7.19
C LYS A 15 33.54 -6.60 8.23
N GLN A 16 32.89 -7.62 8.79
CA GLN A 16 33.38 -9.01 8.78
C GLN A 16 32.39 -9.89 9.56
N ILE A 17 31.70 -10.74 8.80
CA ILE A 17 30.85 -11.83 9.30
C ILE A 17 31.69 -13.12 9.20
N LEU A 18 31.54 -13.99 10.21
CA LEU A 18 31.91 -15.41 10.25
C LEU A 18 33.40 -15.78 10.38
N GLU A 19 33.81 -16.14 11.60
CA GLU A 19 34.63 -17.35 11.78
C GLU A 19 34.07 -18.13 12.98
N MET A 20 33.42 -19.26 12.69
CA MET A 20 32.84 -20.16 13.69
C MET A 20 33.48 -21.53 13.48
N THR A 21 34.47 -21.88 14.31
CA THR A 21 35.05 -23.23 14.36
C THR A 21 34.51 -23.93 15.60
N ILE A 22 33.72 -24.97 15.38
CA ILE A 22 33.08 -25.82 16.40
C ILE A 22 34.04 -26.95 16.76
N VAL A 23 34.41 -27.09 18.04
CA VAL A 23 35.03 -28.33 18.56
C VAL A 23 34.43 -28.67 19.93
N GLY A 24 33.86 -29.87 20.02
CA GLY A 24 33.74 -30.64 21.27
C GLY A 24 32.59 -30.28 22.20
N SER A 25 31.51 -31.08 22.12
CA SER A 25 30.41 -31.14 23.09
C SER A 25 30.88 -31.19 24.56
N VAL A 26 30.49 -30.20 25.36
CA VAL A 26 29.57 -30.29 26.53
C VAL A 26 29.33 -28.83 26.97
N ILE A 27 28.31 -28.16 26.42
CA ILE A 27 27.75 -26.96 27.07
C ILE A 27 26.58 -27.45 27.92
N LEU A 28 26.90 -27.94 29.11
CA LEU A 28 25.97 -27.98 30.22
C LEU A 28 26.62 -27.10 31.31
N LEU A 29 25.93 -26.00 31.65
CA LEU A 29 26.30 -24.93 32.60
C LEU A 29 27.20 -23.80 32.05
N LEU A 30 26.68 -23.02 31.09
CA LEU A 30 27.09 -21.63 30.91
C LEU A 30 26.18 -20.70 31.72
N THR A 31 26.38 -20.64 33.03
CA THR A 31 26.09 -19.42 33.81
C THR A 31 27.29 -18.48 33.70
N ILE A 32 27.64 -18.08 32.47
CA ILE A 32 28.68 -17.08 32.24
C ILE A 32 27.98 -15.81 31.81
N PHE A 33 27.91 -14.87 32.76
CA PHE A 33 28.06 -13.44 32.53
C PHE A 33 27.54 -12.96 31.17
N LEU A 34 26.22 -13.00 30.98
CA LEU A 34 25.62 -12.02 30.08
C LEU A 34 25.77 -10.67 30.79
N PRO A 35 26.53 -9.71 30.26
CA PRO A 35 26.42 -8.37 30.79
C PRO A 35 24.97 -7.93 30.63
N THR A 36 24.37 -7.51 31.74
CA THR A 36 22.98 -7.06 31.86
C THR A 36 22.76 -5.70 31.18
N TRP A 37 22.99 -5.62 29.87
CA TRP A 37 22.62 -4.48 29.02
C TRP A 37 21.93 -4.89 27.71
N ILE A 38 21.36 -6.10 27.65
CA ILE A 38 20.27 -6.40 26.72
C ILE A 38 19.02 -6.61 27.57
N GLN A 39 18.58 -5.55 28.23
CA GLN A 39 17.21 -5.46 28.73
C GLN A 39 16.40 -4.71 27.68
N GLY A 40 15.50 -5.44 27.01
CA GLY A 40 14.40 -4.84 26.27
C GLY A 40 14.75 -4.27 24.90
N GLU A 41 14.96 -5.12 23.91
CA GLU A 41 14.32 -4.87 22.61
C GLU A 41 12.88 -5.39 22.69
N THR A 42 12.13 -4.95 23.71
CA THR A 42 10.68 -4.90 23.56
C THR A 42 10.46 -3.84 22.50
N SER A 43 9.99 -4.25 21.33
CA SER A 43 9.51 -3.38 20.27
C SER A 43 8.31 -2.59 20.82
N GLU A 44 8.57 -1.62 21.69
CA GLU A 44 7.56 -0.70 22.19
C GLU A 44 7.20 0.19 21.01
N ILE A 45 6.06 -0.10 20.38
CA ILE A 45 5.40 0.85 19.49
C ILE A 45 5.22 2.13 20.32
N PRO A 46 5.75 3.29 19.89
CA PRO A 46 5.69 4.49 20.72
C PRO A 46 4.24 4.80 21.10
N ASP A 47 4.00 5.17 22.36
CA ASP A 47 2.71 5.68 22.80
C ASP A 47 2.25 6.78 21.83
N GLY A 48 1.04 6.64 21.28
CA GLY A 48 0.51 7.57 20.26
C GLY A 48 0.46 7.01 18.83
N TYR A 49 0.90 5.78 18.59
CA TYR A 49 0.73 5.10 17.30
C TYR A 49 -0.40 4.04 17.34
N PRO A 50 -1.22 3.94 16.29
CA PRO A 50 -2.19 2.86 16.16
C PRO A 50 -1.53 1.48 16.20
N THR A 51 -2.07 0.57 17.01
CA THR A 51 -1.65 -0.84 17.06
C THR A 51 -2.59 -1.76 16.29
N VAL A 52 -3.70 -1.23 15.79
CA VAL A 52 -4.71 -1.95 15.02
C VAL A 52 -4.75 -1.38 13.61
N ALA A 53 -4.94 -2.27 12.63
CA ALA A 53 -5.17 -1.90 11.24
C ALA A 53 -6.38 -0.96 11.10
N PRO A 54 -6.36 -0.04 10.12
CA PRO A 54 -7.54 0.77 9.82
C PRO A 54 -8.68 -0.09 9.26
N GLU A 55 -9.90 0.44 9.31
CA GLU A 55 -11.04 -0.09 8.56
C GLU A 55 -10.83 0.17 7.06
N PRO A 56 -11.29 -0.73 6.17
CA PRO A 56 -11.32 -0.46 4.75
C PRO A 56 -12.21 0.75 4.43
N PRO A 57 -11.94 1.46 3.31
CA PRO A 57 -12.91 2.41 2.78
C PRO A 57 -14.18 1.66 2.36
N ARG A 58 -15.32 2.35 2.45
CA ARG A 58 -16.64 1.76 2.15
C ARG A 58 -17.23 2.39 0.90
N ASN A 59 -18.27 1.76 0.36
CA ASN A 59 -19.04 2.31 -0.76
C ASN A 59 -18.17 2.75 -1.95
N LEU A 60 -17.10 1.99 -2.24
CA LEU A 60 -16.29 2.22 -3.41
C LEU A 60 -17.15 2.06 -4.67
N LYS A 61 -17.11 3.06 -5.54
CA LYS A 61 -17.82 3.09 -6.82
C LYS A 61 -16.85 3.43 -7.95
N ALA A 62 -17.17 2.94 -9.13
CA ALA A 62 -16.50 3.28 -10.38
C ALA A 62 -17.56 3.76 -11.38
N GLU A 63 -17.46 5.01 -11.81
CA GLU A 63 -18.43 5.65 -12.71
C GLU A 63 -17.73 6.12 -13.99
N SER A 64 -18.45 6.05 -15.11
CA SER A 64 -17.93 6.50 -16.41
C SER A 64 -17.84 8.02 -16.47
N GLY A 65 -16.68 8.51 -16.88
CA GLY A 65 -16.45 9.89 -17.30
C GLY A 65 -16.15 9.96 -18.79
N SER A 66 -15.89 11.16 -19.32
CA SER A 66 -15.45 11.34 -20.71
C SER A 66 -14.04 10.80 -20.94
N GLY A 67 -13.91 9.50 -21.21
CA GLY A 67 -12.63 8.82 -21.45
C GLY A 67 -11.80 8.57 -20.18
N ASN A 68 -12.47 8.49 -19.02
CA ASN A 68 -11.84 8.19 -17.74
C ASN A 68 -12.84 7.45 -16.83
N ILE A 69 -12.32 6.84 -15.77
CA ILE A 69 -13.14 6.24 -14.71
C ILE A 69 -12.97 7.08 -13.45
N GLU A 70 -14.09 7.56 -12.92
CA GLU A 70 -14.13 8.25 -11.64
C GLU A 70 -14.41 7.25 -10.51
N LEU A 71 -13.46 7.17 -9.57
CA LEU A 71 -13.60 6.38 -8.36
C LEU A 71 -13.97 7.30 -7.20
N THR A 72 -15.01 6.93 -6.46
CA THR A 72 -15.43 7.60 -5.22
C THR A 72 -15.65 6.59 -4.10
N TRP A 73 -15.41 6.99 -2.85
CA TRP A 73 -15.58 6.12 -1.69
C TRP A 73 -15.87 6.91 -0.41
N ASP A 74 -16.43 6.23 0.59
CA ASP A 74 -16.54 6.75 1.94
C ASP A 74 -15.22 6.54 2.71
N PRO A 75 -14.60 7.60 3.24
CA PRO A 75 -13.35 7.50 3.98
C PRO A 75 -13.44 6.60 5.22
N SER A 76 -12.39 5.81 5.44
CA SER A 76 -12.14 5.14 6.72
C SER A 76 -12.06 6.16 7.87
N ARG A 77 -12.71 5.85 8.99
CA ARG A 77 -12.73 6.71 10.19
C ARG A 77 -11.70 6.29 11.24
N SER A 78 -10.80 5.37 10.88
CA SER A 78 -9.76 4.88 11.78
C SER A 78 -8.74 5.95 12.11
N TRP A 79 -8.27 5.91 13.36
CA TRP A 79 -7.28 6.86 13.83
C TRP A 79 -5.92 6.67 13.13
N GLY A 80 -5.23 7.79 12.90
CA GLY A 80 -3.93 7.80 12.26
C GLY A 80 -3.97 7.39 10.79
N LEU A 81 -5.10 7.49 10.09
CA LEU A 81 -5.17 7.20 8.66
C LEU A 81 -4.19 8.10 7.87
N ARG A 82 -3.35 7.50 7.04
CA ARG A 82 -2.44 8.19 6.11
C ARG A 82 -3.05 8.37 4.73
N GLY A 83 -3.81 7.38 4.26
CA GLY A 83 -4.39 7.37 2.92
C GLY A 83 -4.76 5.99 2.44
N TYR A 84 -4.88 5.84 1.13
CA TYR A 84 -5.39 4.64 0.48
C TYR A 84 -4.50 4.20 -0.68
N TYR A 85 -4.41 2.89 -0.86
CA TYR A 85 -3.92 2.28 -2.10
C TYR A 85 -5.11 1.81 -2.92
N ILE A 86 -5.10 2.12 -4.23
CA ILE A 86 -6.06 1.58 -5.19
C ILE A 86 -5.38 0.43 -5.91
N TYR A 87 -6.09 -0.67 -6.09
CA TYR A 87 -5.65 -1.81 -6.88
C TYR A 87 -6.60 -1.99 -8.04
N ARG A 88 -6.05 -2.08 -9.24
CA ARG A 88 -6.79 -2.22 -10.50
C ARG A 88 -6.44 -3.55 -11.17
N GLY A 89 -7.47 -4.27 -11.61
CA GLY A 89 -7.38 -5.46 -12.43
C GLY A 89 -8.39 -5.38 -13.58
N MET A 90 -8.38 -6.38 -14.46
CA MET A 90 -9.43 -6.58 -15.46
C MET A 90 -10.47 -7.59 -14.93
N GLU A 91 -11.68 -7.55 -15.48
CA GLU A 91 -12.69 -8.59 -15.19
C GLU A 91 -12.11 -9.98 -15.52
N GLY A 92 -12.21 -10.91 -14.56
CA GLY A 92 -11.67 -12.26 -14.69
C GLY A 92 -10.24 -12.44 -14.20
N ASN A 93 -9.56 -11.36 -13.78
CA ASN A 93 -8.23 -11.45 -13.20
C ASN A 93 -8.21 -12.25 -11.89
N GLY A 94 -7.17 -13.06 -11.72
CA GLY A 94 -6.81 -13.62 -10.42
C GLY A 94 -6.32 -12.54 -9.47
N ILE A 95 -6.44 -12.73 -8.15
CA ILE A 95 -6.04 -11.75 -7.12
C ILE A 95 -4.58 -11.28 -7.23
N GLY A 96 -3.69 -12.07 -7.84
CA GLY A 96 -2.28 -11.73 -8.08
C GLY A 96 -2.03 -10.84 -9.30
N GLU A 97 -3.06 -10.56 -10.10
CA GLU A 97 -2.96 -9.78 -11.34
C GLU A 97 -3.47 -8.34 -11.13
N PHE A 98 -3.86 -7.98 -9.91
CA PHE A 98 -4.18 -6.62 -9.53
C PHE A 98 -2.91 -5.83 -9.24
N LEU A 99 -2.78 -4.69 -9.90
CA LEU A 99 -1.63 -3.81 -9.72
C LEU A 99 -2.06 -2.58 -8.93
N ALA A 100 -1.19 -2.17 -8.01
CA ALA A 100 -1.39 -0.91 -7.29
C ALA A 100 -1.33 0.27 -8.28
N TYR A 101 -2.24 1.22 -8.11
CA TYR A 101 -2.51 2.30 -9.04
C TYR A 101 -2.76 3.62 -8.29
N PRO A 102 -2.38 4.80 -8.83
CA PRO A 102 -1.61 5.00 -10.05
C PRO A 102 -0.18 4.47 -9.90
N TYR A 103 0.26 3.71 -10.91
CA TYR A 103 1.64 3.27 -11.03
C TYR A 103 2.48 4.51 -11.34
N ASN A 104 3.39 4.85 -10.43
CA ASN A 104 4.49 5.75 -10.72
C ASN A 104 5.73 4.85 -10.88
N ASP A 105 6.74 5.25 -11.68
CA ASP A 105 7.95 4.43 -11.89
C ASP A 105 8.78 4.19 -10.61
N SER A 106 8.31 4.64 -9.44
CA SER A 106 8.92 4.32 -8.15
C SER A 106 8.48 2.93 -7.70
N VAL A 107 9.35 2.30 -6.91
CA VAL A 107 9.14 0.95 -6.36
C VAL A 107 7.92 0.88 -5.42
N GLU A 108 7.44 2.02 -4.91
CA GLU A 108 6.30 2.09 -4.00
C GLU A 108 5.05 2.68 -4.66
N PRO A 109 3.88 2.05 -4.47
CA PRO A 109 2.63 2.59 -4.99
C PRO A 109 2.28 3.95 -4.36
N THR A 110 1.62 4.80 -5.14
CA THR A 110 1.21 6.13 -4.68
C THR A 110 0.13 6.00 -3.61
N LEU A 111 0.36 6.58 -2.43
CA LEU A 111 -0.67 6.67 -1.39
C LEU A 111 -1.59 7.87 -1.67
N LEU A 112 -2.87 7.58 -1.88
CA LEU A 112 -3.88 8.58 -2.20
C LEU A 112 -4.52 9.18 -0.95
N ARG A 113 -4.94 10.44 -1.05
CA ARG A 113 -5.66 11.16 0.01
C ARG A 113 -6.98 11.69 -0.54
N GLY A 114 -7.96 11.84 0.35
CA GLY A 114 -9.32 12.25 -0.01
C GLY A 114 -10.23 11.05 -0.24
N ASP A 115 -11.31 11.30 -0.97
CA ASP A 115 -12.45 10.40 -1.21
C ASP A 115 -12.74 10.17 -2.71
N ARG A 116 -11.83 10.65 -3.57
CA ARG A 116 -11.98 10.63 -5.02
C ARG A 116 -10.65 10.38 -5.74
N PHE A 117 -10.70 9.59 -6.81
CA PHE A 117 -9.60 9.39 -7.74
C PHE A 117 -10.12 9.31 -9.19
N VAL A 118 -9.35 9.81 -10.16
CA VAL A 118 -9.73 9.75 -11.58
C VAL A 118 -8.68 8.94 -12.32
N ASP A 119 -9.05 7.75 -12.74
CA ASP A 119 -8.25 6.89 -13.60
C ASP A 119 -8.39 7.36 -15.05
N ARG A 120 -7.33 7.96 -15.57
CA ARG A 120 -7.29 8.48 -16.95
C ARG A 120 -6.64 7.50 -17.93
N ASN A 121 -6.13 6.37 -17.46
CA ASN A 121 -5.40 5.41 -18.29
C ASN A 121 -6.26 4.17 -18.51
N VAL A 122 -7.44 4.41 -19.09
CA VAL A 122 -8.50 3.42 -19.30
C VAL A 122 -8.76 3.26 -20.79
N ASN A 123 -9.03 2.03 -21.22
CA ASN A 123 -9.49 1.73 -22.57
C ASN A 123 -11.01 1.54 -22.53
N SER A 124 -11.74 2.09 -23.50
CA SER A 124 -13.21 1.99 -23.59
C SER A 124 -13.71 0.55 -23.56
N ASP A 125 -13.00 -0.34 -24.25
CA ASP A 125 -13.46 -1.71 -24.46
C ASP A 125 -13.05 -2.67 -23.32
N ALA A 126 -12.45 -2.14 -22.24
CA ALA A 126 -11.94 -2.93 -21.12
C ALA A 126 -12.85 -2.81 -19.90
N LYS A 127 -13.17 -3.95 -19.31
CA LYS A 127 -13.85 -4.02 -18.03
C LYS A 127 -12.84 -4.05 -16.90
N TYR A 128 -12.86 -3.01 -16.07
CA TYR A 128 -11.94 -2.87 -14.96
C TYR A 128 -12.62 -3.22 -13.65
N GLN A 129 -11.84 -3.81 -12.75
CA GLN A 129 -12.24 -4.07 -11.38
C GLN A 129 -11.27 -3.35 -10.44
N TYR A 130 -11.82 -2.74 -9.39
CA TYR A 130 -11.08 -1.96 -8.41
C TYR A 130 -11.38 -2.43 -7.00
N PHE A 131 -10.36 -2.43 -6.14
CA PHE A 131 -10.55 -2.46 -4.69
C PHE A 131 -9.52 -1.55 -4.03
N MET A 132 -9.74 -1.24 -2.75
CA MET A 132 -8.91 -0.31 -2.00
C MET A 132 -8.52 -0.84 -0.64
N VAL A 133 -7.37 -0.38 -0.16
CA VAL A 133 -6.82 -0.68 1.17
C VAL A 133 -6.42 0.62 1.85
N SER A 134 -6.80 0.78 3.12
CA SER A 134 -6.39 1.90 3.97
C SER A 134 -5.02 1.64 4.60
N GLU A 135 -4.17 2.66 4.72
CA GLU A 135 -2.91 2.62 5.48
C GLU A 135 -2.97 3.64 6.63
N ASN A 136 -2.51 3.26 7.83
CA ASN A 136 -2.37 4.18 8.96
C ASN A 136 -0.89 4.60 9.22
N ILE A 137 -0.66 5.51 10.18
CA ILE A 137 0.67 6.05 10.50
C ILE A 137 1.67 4.99 10.97
N SER A 138 1.18 3.85 11.46
CA SER A 138 1.97 2.68 11.85
C SER A 138 2.25 1.71 10.70
N LYS A 139 1.88 2.07 9.46
CA LYS A 139 2.01 1.24 8.26
C LYS A 139 1.19 -0.06 8.28
N LEU A 140 0.17 -0.13 9.13
CA LEU A 140 -0.78 -1.23 9.13
C LEU A 140 -1.81 -1.01 8.02
N LEU A 141 -2.09 -2.08 7.29
CA LEU A 141 -3.04 -2.11 6.18
C LEU A 141 -4.37 -2.70 6.62
N SER A 142 -5.48 -2.13 6.13
CA SER A 142 -6.80 -2.74 6.30
C SER A 142 -6.94 -4.03 5.48
N ASP A 143 -8.02 -4.76 5.72
CA ASP A 143 -8.56 -5.67 4.72
C ASP A 143 -8.96 -4.89 3.44
N PRO A 144 -9.14 -5.56 2.29
CA PRO A 144 -9.68 -4.93 1.09
C PRO A 144 -11.11 -4.40 1.27
N SER A 145 -11.45 -3.32 0.54
CA SER A 145 -12.84 -2.92 0.32
C SER A 145 -13.61 -3.97 -0.48
N HIS A 146 -14.93 -3.77 -0.61
CA HIS A 146 -15.68 -4.40 -1.71
C HIS A 146 -15.12 -3.96 -3.07
N PHE A 147 -15.35 -4.77 -4.09
CA PHE A 147 -14.95 -4.45 -5.45
C PHE A 147 -15.90 -3.44 -6.10
N ALA A 148 -15.36 -2.41 -6.73
CA ALA A 148 -16.10 -1.64 -7.73
C ALA A 148 -15.78 -2.19 -9.12
N ILE A 149 -16.82 -2.44 -9.91
CA ILE A 149 -16.70 -2.94 -11.27
C ILE A 149 -17.11 -1.81 -12.22
N TYR A 150 -16.24 -1.53 -13.18
CA TYR A 150 -16.55 -0.67 -14.31
C TYR A 150 -17.02 -1.53 -15.49
N LEU A 151 -18.19 -1.19 -16.03
CA LEU A 151 -18.71 -1.70 -17.29
C LEU A 151 -18.94 -0.49 -18.18
N ASP A 152 -18.37 -0.48 -19.39
CA ASP A 152 -18.73 0.55 -20.36
C ASP A 152 -20.21 0.37 -20.74
N ASP A 153 -20.92 1.49 -20.92
CA ASP A 153 -22.32 1.44 -21.29
C ASP A 153 -22.43 1.08 -22.77
N GLU A 154 -22.63 -0.22 -23.03
CA GLU A 154 -22.85 -0.77 -24.36
C GLU A 154 -24.25 -0.48 -24.90
N THR A 155 -25.12 0.23 -24.18
CA THR A 155 -26.44 0.56 -24.72
C THR A 155 -26.27 1.56 -25.87
N PRO A 156 -26.59 1.16 -27.13
CA PRO A 156 -26.53 2.10 -28.24
C PRO A 156 -27.51 3.24 -27.95
N PRO A 157 -27.19 4.49 -28.35
CA PRO A 157 -28.12 5.59 -28.19
C PRO A 157 -29.47 5.19 -28.80
N GLU A 158 -30.57 5.54 -28.14
CA GLU A 158 -31.90 5.36 -28.73
C GLU A 158 -31.86 5.94 -30.14
N LEU A 159 -32.24 5.11 -31.14
CA LEU A 159 -32.26 5.55 -32.53
C LEU A 159 -33.03 6.87 -32.60
N PRO A 160 -32.48 7.91 -33.26
CA PRO A 160 -33.22 9.14 -33.42
C PRO A 160 -34.57 8.79 -34.07
N CYS A 161 -35.67 9.12 -33.40
CA CYS A 161 -36.99 9.00 -33.97
C CYS A 161 -37.04 9.86 -35.23
N ILE A 162 -36.82 9.26 -36.40
CA ILE A 162 -37.05 9.94 -37.67
C ILE A 162 -38.55 10.19 -37.77
N PRO A 163 -39.01 11.46 -37.72
CA PRO A 163 -40.42 11.73 -37.99
C PRO A 163 -40.71 11.24 -39.41
N TYR A 164 -41.75 10.45 -39.55
CA TYR A 164 -42.27 10.06 -40.85
C TYR A 164 -42.61 11.34 -41.63
N ASP A 165 -41.86 11.62 -42.70
CA ASP A 165 -42.16 12.67 -43.66
C ASP A 165 -42.85 12.05 -44.90
N PRO A 166 -44.18 12.12 -45.02
CA PRO A 166 -44.91 11.59 -46.16
C PRO A 166 -44.80 12.41 -47.47
N GLY A 167 -43.89 13.39 -47.62
CA GLY A 167 -43.98 14.30 -48.77
C GLY A 167 -42.68 14.75 -49.44
N VAL A 168 -42.21 13.98 -50.44
CA VAL A 168 -41.60 14.52 -51.68
C VAL A 168 -42.16 13.77 -52.88
#